data_AF-A0A2V6WTE9-F1
#
_entry.id   AF-A0A2V6WTE9-F1
#
_cell.length_a   1.000
_cell.length_b   1.000
_cell.length_c   1.000
_cell.angle_alpha   90.00
_cell.angle_beta   90.00
_cell.angle_gamma   90.00
#
_symmetry.space_group_name_H-M   'P 1'
#
loop_
_entity.id
_entity.type
_entity.pdbx_description
1 polymer ?
#
loop_
_entity_poly.entity_id
_entity_poly.type
_entity_poly.pdbx_seq_one_letter_code
_entity_poly.pdbx_strand_id
1 'polypeptide(L)'
;MRGVEAPQLRPLGVGDIVDRVFSMYRQRALLFMALAAVPYLALFLVIGGLVLSLAAQLAWLGPFLDSLTAPNFRAPNPTFTPSSLFFLIAFAVAASLISVLFLSVQIGSLVDAAAARYLGKETTVGSSFRAGLRVAPKIIAAGVLLFVALFVGWIALFVVVALSNNGIVAAVAILAGLVATVYVFASWLVAPVVAALEPVGPLHAIRRSWWLSNGHRWRILGLQILLAVLQTVLSTLISFIFIAAFISDVTVRLVLQQVVNVIAT
;
A
#
# COMPACT_ATOMS: atom_id res chain seq x y z
N MET A 1 1.24 -21.98 -36.19
CA MET A 1 0.96 -21.42 -34.85
C MET A 1 1.68 -22.31 -33.84
N ARG A 2 2.81 -21.87 -33.27
CA ARG A 2 3.51 -22.68 -32.26
C ARG A 2 2.73 -22.59 -30.96
N GLY A 3 2.11 -23.70 -30.55
CA GLY A 3 1.45 -23.80 -29.26
C GLY A 3 2.46 -23.49 -28.16
N VAL A 4 2.15 -22.52 -27.31
CA VAL A 4 2.94 -22.23 -26.12
C VAL A 4 2.84 -23.48 -25.25
N GLU A 5 3.92 -24.23 -25.10
CA GLU A 5 3.98 -25.39 -24.22
C GLU A 5 3.55 -24.97 -22.81
N ALA A 6 2.59 -25.70 -22.23
CA ALA A 6 2.13 -25.46 -20.88
C ALA A 6 3.33 -25.55 -19.91
N PRO A 7 3.54 -24.57 -19.02
CA PRO A 7 4.71 -24.55 -18.15
C PRO A 7 4.84 -25.83 -17.32
N GLN A 8 5.99 -26.51 -17.39
CA GLN A 8 6.26 -27.67 -16.54
C GLN A 8 6.21 -27.27 -15.05
N LEU A 9 5.38 -27.97 -14.28
CA LEU A 9 5.19 -27.77 -12.84
C LEU A 9 6.34 -28.42 -12.07
N ARG A 10 7.51 -27.80 -12.10
CA ARG A 10 8.66 -28.15 -11.24
C ARG A 10 8.69 -27.21 -10.01
N PRO A 11 9.20 -27.66 -8.85
CA PRO A 11 9.44 -26.76 -7.72
C PRO A 11 10.39 -25.64 -8.16
N LEU A 12 9.93 -24.40 -8.12
CA LEU A 12 10.72 -23.24 -8.53
C LEU A 12 11.63 -22.80 -7.38
N GLY A 13 12.93 -22.68 -7.65
CA GLY A 13 13.87 -22.00 -6.78
C GLY A 13 13.57 -20.51 -6.69
N VAL A 14 14.16 -19.81 -5.71
CA VAL A 14 14.02 -18.34 -5.61
C VAL A 14 14.56 -17.65 -6.86
N GLY A 15 15.68 -18.13 -7.40
CA GLY A 15 16.25 -17.65 -8.67
C GLY A 15 15.32 -17.85 -9.86
N ASP A 16 14.69 -19.02 -9.98
CA ASP A 16 13.72 -19.29 -11.07
C ASP A 16 12.51 -18.35 -11.00
N ILE A 17 12.01 -18.04 -9.79
CA ILE A 17 10.88 -17.12 -9.60
C ILE A 17 11.29 -15.72 -10.06
N VAL A 18 12.45 -15.23 -9.61
CA VAL A 18 12.94 -13.89 -9.93
C VAL A 18 13.21 -13.77 -11.43
N ASP A 19 13.95 -14.71 -12.03
CA ASP A 19 14.23 -14.72 -13.47
C ASP A 19 12.94 -14.77 -14.31
N ARG A 20 11.97 -15.60 -13.89
CA ARG A 20 10.66 -15.66 -14.54
C ARG A 20 9.90 -14.35 -14.45
N VAL A 21 9.88 -13.69 -13.29
CA VAL A 21 9.24 -12.38 -13.13
C VAL A 21 9.93 -11.34 -14.01
N PHE A 22 11.27 -11.26 -14.00
CA PHE A 22 12.02 -10.34 -14.86
C PHE A 22 11.79 -10.60 -16.35
N SER A 23 11.74 -11.87 -16.77
CA SER A 23 11.44 -12.22 -18.16
C SER A 23 10.04 -11.76 -18.58
N MET A 24 9.04 -11.90 -17.69
CA MET A 24 7.67 -11.44 -17.93
C MET A 24 7.61 -9.91 -18.06
N TYR A 25 8.30 -9.18 -17.18
CA TYR A 25 8.41 -7.72 -17.26
C TYR A 25 9.10 -7.29 -18.55
N ARG A 26 10.22 -7.91 -18.94
CA ARG A 26 10.99 -7.50 -20.13
C ARG A 26 10.24 -7.73 -21.45
N GLN A 27 9.43 -8.78 -21.54
CA GLN A 27 8.67 -9.09 -22.77
C GLN A 27 7.53 -8.10 -23.06
N ARG A 28 6.92 -7.49 -22.04
CA ARG A 28 5.87 -6.46 -22.20
C ARG A 28 6.03 -5.36 -21.16
N ALA A 29 7.21 -4.73 -21.15
CA ALA A 29 7.56 -3.71 -20.16
C ALA A 29 6.53 -2.56 -20.13
N LEU A 30 6.11 -2.08 -21.31
CA LEU A 30 5.13 -1.00 -21.42
C LEU A 30 3.76 -1.36 -20.82
N LEU A 31 3.33 -2.62 -20.95
CA LEU A 31 2.04 -3.05 -20.39
C LEU A 31 2.07 -3.00 -18.87
N PHE A 32 3.05 -3.67 -18.25
CA PHE A 32 3.18 -3.69 -16.79
C PHE A 32 3.50 -2.30 -16.22
N MET A 33 4.31 -1.52 -16.95
CA MET A 33 4.61 -0.13 -16.58
C MET A 33 3.35 0.74 -16.62
N ALA A 34 2.50 0.64 -17.64
CA ALA A 34 1.25 1.39 -17.69
C ALA A 34 0.27 0.94 -16.60
N LEU A 35 0.14 -0.37 -16.36
CA LEU A 35 -0.72 -0.91 -15.29
C LEU A 35 -0.27 -0.48 -13.89
N ALA A 36 1.04 -0.34 -13.68
CA ALA A 36 1.59 0.14 -12.42
C ALA A 36 1.53 1.69 -12.31
N ALA A 37 1.98 2.41 -13.33
CA ALA A 37 2.15 3.85 -13.28
C ALA A 37 0.82 4.61 -13.31
N VAL A 38 -0.15 4.22 -14.15
CA VAL A 38 -1.38 5.01 -14.32
C VAL A 38 -2.20 5.13 -13.03
N PRO A 39 -2.51 4.04 -12.29
CA PRO A 39 -3.25 4.17 -11.03
C PRO A 39 -2.45 4.90 -9.96
N TYR A 40 -1.14 4.70 -9.93
CA TYR A 40 -0.27 5.35 -8.96
C TYR A 40 -0.14 6.85 -9.20
N LEU A 41 -0.02 7.28 -10.46
CA LEU A 41 -0.02 8.69 -10.85
C LEU A 41 -1.37 9.33 -10.55
N ALA A 42 -2.48 8.67 -10.89
CA ALA A 42 -3.80 9.16 -10.57
C ALA A 42 -4.00 9.30 -9.05
N LEU A 43 -3.57 8.30 -8.27
CA LEU A 43 -3.57 8.36 -6.81
C LEU A 43 -2.71 9.53 -6.30
N PHE A 44 -1.51 9.69 -6.83
CA PHE A 44 -0.61 10.78 -6.46
C PHE A 44 -1.22 12.16 -6.73
N LEU A 45 -1.88 12.35 -7.87
CA LEU A 45 -2.56 13.61 -8.20
C LEU A 45 -3.76 13.87 -7.27
N VAL A 46 -4.58 12.85 -7.01
CA VAL A 46 -5.74 12.99 -6.13
C VAL A 46 -5.31 13.27 -4.69
N ILE A 47 -4.36 12.50 -4.16
CA ILE A 47 -3.82 12.69 -2.81
C ILE A 47 -3.05 14.00 -2.72
N GLY A 48 -2.27 14.38 -3.74
CA GLY A 48 -1.57 15.65 -3.80
C GLY A 48 -2.53 16.83 -3.73
N GLY A 49 -3.63 16.80 -4.51
CA GLY A 49 -4.68 17.81 -4.44
C GLY A 49 -5.36 17.87 -3.08
N LEU A 50 -5.63 16.72 -2.46
CA LEU A 50 -6.13 16.63 -1.09
C LEU A 50 -5.15 17.23 -0.07
N VAL A 51 -3.86 16.92 -0.17
CA VAL A 51 -2.84 17.48 0.74
C VAL A 51 -2.73 19.00 0.58
N LEU A 52 -2.87 19.54 -0.64
CA LEU A 52 -2.92 20.98 -0.85
C LEU A 52 -4.14 21.63 -0.18
N SER A 53 -5.31 20.98 -0.19
CA SER A 53 -6.49 21.49 0.52
C SER A 53 -6.37 21.38 2.05
N LEU A 54 -5.58 20.40 2.53
CA LEU A 54 -5.22 20.27 3.94
C LEU A 54 -4.29 21.40 4.40
N ALA A 55 -3.35 21.85 3.56
CA ALA A 55 -2.38 22.90 3.93
C ALA A 55 -3.06 24.19 4.43
N ALA A 56 -4.12 24.65 3.75
CA ALA A 56 -4.91 25.80 4.18
C ALA A 56 -5.61 25.59 5.53
N GLN A 57 -5.98 24.35 5.85
CA GLN A 57 -6.64 23.98 7.11
C GLN A 57 -5.67 23.67 8.24
N LEU A 58 -4.37 23.58 7.96
CA LEU A 58 -3.31 23.46 8.95
C LEU A 58 -2.74 24.81 9.38
N ALA A 59 -3.33 25.94 8.97
CA ALA A 59 -2.89 27.28 9.39
C ALA A 59 -2.84 27.44 10.93
N TRP A 60 -3.66 26.69 11.68
CA TRP A 60 -3.62 26.65 13.14
C TRP A 60 -2.29 26.10 13.70
N LEU A 61 -1.51 25.35 12.92
CA LEU A 61 -0.16 24.89 13.26
C LEU A 61 0.92 25.97 13.05
N GLY A 62 0.64 27.04 12.31
CA GLY A 62 1.60 28.12 12.04
C GLY A 62 2.28 28.64 13.31
N PRO A 63 1.53 29.07 14.34
CA PRO A 63 2.10 29.54 15.59
C PRO A 63 2.95 28.50 16.33
N PHE A 64 2.62 27.21 16.19
CA PHE A 64 3.42 26.10 16.73
C PHE A 64 4.74 25.96 15.97
N LEU A 65 4.71 25.95 14.64
CA LEU A 65 5.91 25.85 13.81
C LEU A 65 6.85 27.05 14.00
N ASP A 66 6.30 28.27 14.14
CA ASP A 66 7.06 29.49 14.43
C ASP A 66 7.75 29.43 15.79
N SER A 67 7.17 28.73 16.77
CA SER A 67 7.79 28.54 18.09
C SER A 67 8.98 27.57 18.08
N LEU A 68 9.06 26.67 17.08
CA LEU A 68 10.20 25.75 16.91
C LEU A 68 11.44 26.47 16.37
N THR A 69 11.24 27.60 15.68
CA THR A 69 12.30 28.40 15.07
C THR A 69 12.61 29.68 15.88
N ALA A 70 11.77 30.03 16.86
CA ALA A 70 11.96 31.18 17.72
C ALA A 70 13.18 31.01 18.66
N PRO A 71 13.98 32.07 18.90
CA PRO A 71 15.15 32.03 19.79
C PRO A 71 14.82 31.62 21.22
N ASN A 72 13.57 31.86 21.64
CA ASN A 72 13.03 31.45 22.93
C ASN A 72 11.88 30.47 22.66
N PHE A 73 12.09 29.19 22.96
CA PHE A 73 11.03 28.19 22.86
C PHE A 73 9.92 28.54 23.85
N ARG A 74 8.84 29.13 23.34
CA ARG A 74 7.63 29.40 24.10
C ARG A 74 6.59 28.44 23.58
N ALA A 75 6.40 27.30 24.27
CA ALA A 75 5.41 26.30 23.90
C ALA A 75 4.05 26.98 23.70
N PRO A 76 3.57 27.14 22.46
CA PRO A 76 2.23 27.59 22.23
C PRO A 76 1.34 26.45 22.71
N ASN A 77 0.22 26.76 23.36
CA ASN A 77 -0.82 25.76 23.54
C ASN A 77 -1.58 25.70 22.22
N PRO A 78 -1.34 24.70 21.33
CA PRO A 78 -2.18 24.55 20.16
C PRO A 78 -3.61 24.32 20.63
N THR A 79 -4.50 25.28 20.37
CA THR A 79 -5.91 25.13 20.69
C THR A 79 -6.52 24.20 19.65
N PHE A 80 -6.60 22.90 19.98
CA PHE A 80 -7.34 21.95 19.16
C PHE A 80 -8.82 22.30 19.21
N THR A 81 -9.33 22.88 18.12
CA THR A 81 -10.75 23.04 17.95
C THR A 81 -11.36 21.69 17.58
N PRO A 82 -12.53 21.31 18.09
CA PRO A 82 -13.20 20.07 17.68
C PRO A 82 -13.40 19.97 16.15
N SER A 83 -13.53 21.11 15.46
CA SER A 83 -13.62 21.18 14.01
C SER A 83 -12.33 20.78 13.29
N SER A 84 -11.15 21.13 13.79
CA SER A 84 -9.88 20.74 13.17
C SER A 84 -9.63 19.24 13.33
N LEU A 85 -9.94 18.67 14.50
CA LEU A 85 -9.85 17.23 14.73
C LEU A 85 -10.80 16.44 13.83
N PHE A 86 -12.06 16.88 13.72
CA PHE A 86 -13.02 16.26 12.82
C PHE A 86 -12.52 16.29 11.36
N PHE A 87 -12.01 17.43 10.90
CA PHE A 87 -11.48 17.56 9.55
C PHE A 87 -10.29 16.63 9.30
N LEU A 88 -9.33 16.54 10.22
CA LEU A 88 -8.17 15.64 10.10
C LEU A 88 -8.59 14.17 10.00
N ILE A 89 -9.55 13.75 10.82
CA ILE A 89 -10.08 12.39 10.79
C ILE A 89 -10.80 12.14 9.46
N ALA A 90 -11.70 13.04 9.06
CA ALA A 90 -12.42 12.93 7.80
C ALA A 90 -11.46 12.87 6.60
N PHE A 91 -10.41 13.70 6.63
CA PHE A 91 -9.34 13.71 5.63
C PHE A 91 -8.60 12.38 5.58
N ALA A 92 -8.12 11.88 6.72
CA ALA A 92 -7.39 10.62 6.80
C ALA A 92 -8.25 9.43 6.33
N VAL A 93 -9.53 9.42 6.71
CA VAL A 93 -10.50 8.41 6.23
C VAL A 93 -10.71 8.52 4.73
N ALA A 94 -10.96 9.73 4.19
CA ALA A 94 -11.14 9.91 2.76
C ALA A 94 -9.89 9.50 1.95
N ALA A 95 -8.71 9.97 2.37
CA ALA A 95 -7.45 9.65 1.73
C ALA A 95 -7.13 8.14 1.78
N SER A 96 -7.42 7.48 2.90
CA SER A 96 -7.23 6.03 3.02
C SER A 96 -8.19 5.23 2.14
N LEU A 97 -9.47 5.60 2.09
CA LEU A 97 -10.47 4.95 1.22
C LEU A 97 -10.11 5.09 -0.27
N ILE A 98 -9.68 6.29 -0.67
CA ILE A 98 -9.18 6.55 -2.03
C ILE A 98 -7.95 5.67 -2.30
N SER A 99 -6.97 5.67 -1.41
CA SER A 99 -5.75 4.87 -1.56
C SER A 99 -6.05 3.39 -1.70
N VAL A 100 -6.92 2.86 -0.83
CA VAL A 100 -7.35 1.45 -0.86
C VAL A 100 -8.01 1.11 -2.19
N LEU A 101 -8.86 2.00 -2.73
CA LEU A 101 -9.51 1.80 -4.02
C LEU A 101 -8.49 1.71 -5.16
N PHE A 102 -7.61 2.71 -5.29
CA PHE A 102 -6.61 2.76 -6.38
C PHE A 102 -5.64 1.58 -6.32
N LEU A 103 -5.13 1.25 -5.12
CA LEU A 103 -4.22 0.12 -4.93
C LEU A 103 -4.90 -1.23 -5.21
N SER A 104 -6.17 -1.39 -4.83
CA SER A 104 -6.92 -2.61 -5.12
C SER A 104 -7.12 -2.83 -6.63
N VAL A 105 -7.42 -1.76 -7.37
CA VAL A 105 -7.54 -1.81 -8.84
C VAL A 105 -6.20 -2.16 -9.48
N GLN A 106 -5.10 -1.56 -9.00
CA GLN A 106 -3.75 -1.81 -9.48
C GLN A 106 -3.31 -3.27 -9.25
N ILE A 107 -3.55 -3.80 -8.05
CA ILE A 107 -3.23 -5.20 -7.74
C ILE A 107 -4.04 -6.14 -8.65
N GLY A 108 -5.35 -5.91 -8.78
CA GLY A 108 -6.21 -6.74 -9.63
C GLY A 108 -5.81 -6.70 -11.11
N SER A 109 -5.41 -5.54 -11.64
CA SER A 109 -4.99 -5.40 -13.03
C SER A 109 -3.65 -6.07 -13.31
N LEU A 110 -2.68 -5.95 -12.39
CA LEU A 110 -1.38 -6.62 -12.50
C LEU A 110 -1.50 -8.14 -12.42
N VAL A 111 -2.37 -8.65 -11.53
CA VAL A 111 -2.61 -10.10 -11.40
C VAL A 111 -3.29 -10.66 -12.65
N ASP A 112 -4.31 -9.98 -13.20
CA ASP A 112 -4.97 -10.38 -14.44
C ASP A 112 -3.97 -10.43 -15.61
N ALA A 113 -3.15 -9.39 -15.77
CA ALA A 113 -2.12 -9.34 -16.80
C ALA A 113 -1.08 -10.46 -16.65
N ALA A 114 -0.59 -10.70 -15.43
CA ALA A 114 0.36 -11.76 -15.15
C ALA A 114 -0.22 -13.16 -15.44
N ALA A 115 -1.48 -13.39 -15.07
CA ALA A 115 -2.16 -14.66 -15.32
C ALA A 115 -2.47 -14.88 -16.81
N ALA A 116 -2.94 -13.85 -17.52
CA ALA A 116 -3.14 -13.91 -18.95
C ALA A 116 -1.84 -14.31 -19.67
N ARG A 117 -0.71 -13.74 -19.24
CA ARG A 117 0.61 -14.10 -19.77
C ARG A 117 1.03 -15.53 -19.46
N TYR A 118 0.81 -15.99 -18.23
CA TYR A 118 1.10 -17.37 -17.86
C TYR A 118 0.29 -18.38 -18.68
N LEU A 119 -0.94 -18.01 -19.06
CA LEU A 119 -1.83 -18.81 -19.90
C LEU A 119 -1.59 -18.62 -21.41
N GLY A 120 -0.57 -17.87 -21.83
CA GLY A 120 -0.29 -17.59 -23.24
C GLY A 120 -1.35 -16.73 -23.94
N LYS A 121 -2.22 -16.06 -23.18
CA LYS A 121 -3.27 -15.16 -23.72
C LYS A 121 -2.70 -13.77 -23.98
N GLU A 122 -3.20 -13.12 -25.01
CA GLU A 122 -2.94 -11.70 -25.24
C GLU A 122 -3.82 -10.86 -24.32
N THR A 123 -3.22 -9.86 -23.68
CA THR A 123 -3.95 -8.87 -22.87
C THR A 123 -3.50 -7.46 -23.21
N THR A 124 -4.40 -6.50 -23.03
CA THR A 124 -4.15 -5.07 -23.21
C THR A 124 -4.25 -4.35 -21.87
N VAL A 125 -3.74 -3.11 -21.84
CA VAL A 125 -3.81 -2.26 -20.65
C VAL A 125 -5.27 -2.01 -20.24
N GLY A 126 -6.15 -1.71 -21.20
CA GLY A 126 -7.57 -1.45 -20.94
C GLY A 126 -8.35 -2.67 -20.45
N SER A 127 -8.11 -3.86 -21.03
CA SER A 127 -8.78 -5.09 -20.59
C SER A 127 -8.38 -5.45 -19.15
N SER A 128 -7.09 -5.35 -18.83
CA SER A 128 -6.57 -5.65 -17.50
C SER A 128 -7.05 -4.65 -16.44
N PHE A 129 -7.15 -3.36 -16.79
CA PHE A 129 -7.74 -2.37 -15.88
C PHE A 129 -9.22 -2.64 -15.58
N ARG A 130 -10.00 -3.00 -16.60
CA ARG A 130 -11.41 -3.35 -16.40
C ARG A 130 -11.55 -4.61 -15.53
N ALA A 131 -10.64 -5.58 -15.66
CA ALA A 131 -10.56 -6.73 -14.77
C ALA A 131 -10.24 -6.29 -13.33
N GLY A 132 -9.24 -5.44 -13.14
CA GLY A 132 -8.88 -4.86 -11.84
C GLY A 132 -10.05 -4.13 -11.16
N LEU A 133 -10.80 -3.31 -11.90
CA LEU A 133 -11.99 -2.60 -11.39
C LEU A 133 -13.10 -3.56 -10.94
N ARG A 134 -13.30 -4.68 -11.64
CA ARG A 134 -14.31 -5.69 -11.27
C ARG A 134 -13.92 -6.47 -10.02
N VAL A 135 -12.61 -6.69 -9.81
CA VAL A 135 -12.08 -7.46 -8.68
C VAL A 135 -11.88 -6.58 -7.44
N ALA A 136 -11.64 -5.27 -7.61
CA ALA A 136 -11.34 -4.34 -6.52
C ALA A 136 -12.32 -4.43 -5.33
N PRO A 137 -13.66 -4.46 -5.50
CA PRO A 137 -14.58 -4.59 -4.37
C PRO A 137 -14.37 -5.87 -3.56
N LYS A 138 -13.96 -6.98 -4.20
CA LYS A 138 -13.67 -8.24 -3.51
C LYS A 138 -12.39 -8.15 -2.69
N ILE A 139 -11.34 -7.52 -3.25
CA ILE A 139 -10.06 -7.28 -2.55
C ILE A 139 -10.29 -6.38 -1.34
N ILE A 140 -11.05 -5.29 -1.53
CA ILE A 140 -11.41 -4.35 -0.46
C ILE A 140 -12.23 -5.06 0.63
N ALA A 141 -13.27 -5.80 0.25
CA ALA A 141 -14.10 -6.53 1.21
C ALA A 141 -13.28 -7.55 2.00
N ALA A 142 -12.38 -8.29 1.34
CA ALA A 142 -11.48 -9.21 2.02
C ALA A 142 -10.54 -8.45 2.98
N GLY A 143 -10.03 -7.27 2.58
CA GLY A 143 -9.12 -6.46 3.39
C GLY A 143 -9.81 -5.88 4.61
N VAL A 144 -11.06 -5.41 4.45
CA VAL A 144 -11.91 -4.94 5.54
C VAL A 144 -12.22 -6.07 6.52
N LEU A 145 -12.56 -7.26 6.03
CA LEU A 145 -12.79 -8.43 6.89
C LEU A 145 -11.54 -8.79 7.70
N LEU A 146 -10.36 -8.75 7.08
CA LEU A 146 -9.09 -8.98 7.78
C LEU A 146 -8.83 -7.89 8.82
N PHE A 147 -9.02 -6.63 8.45
CA PHE A 147 -8.84 -5.49 9.33
C PHE A 147 -9.73 -5.59 10.57
N VAL A 148 -11.02 -5.88 10.38
CA VAL A 148 -11.96 -6.07 11.49
C VAL A 148 -11.54 -7.27 12.36
N ALA A 149 -11.13 -8.39 11.77
CA ALA A 149 -10.69 -9.55 12.53
C ALA A 149 -9.44 -9.26 13.38
N LEU A 150 -8.45 -8.56 12.83
CA LEU A 150 -7.26 -8.13 13.56
C LEU A 150 -7.61 -7.11 14.65
N PHE A 151 -8.45 -6.13 14.34
CA PHE A 151 -8.88 -5.11 15.28
C PHE A 151 -9.58 -5.72 16.50
N VAL A 152 -10.54 -6.62 16.27
CA VAL A 152 -11.22 -7.38 17.34
C VAL A 152 -10.24 -8.24 18.12
N GLY A 153 -9.31 -8.92 17.45
CA GLY A 153 -8.28 -9.74 18.10
C GLY A 153 -7.37 -8.92 19.03
N TRP A 154 -6.93 -7.75 18.59
CA TRP A 154 -6.12 -6.83 19.40
C TRP A 154 -6.91 -6.26 20.58
N ILE A 155 -8.18 -5.86 20.39
CA ILE A 155 -9.04 -5.42 21.50
C ILE A 155 -9.18 -6.52 22.55
N ALA A 156 -9.45 -7.76 22.13
CA ALA A 156 -9.57 -8.89 23.05
C ALA A 156 -8.27 -9.09 23.86
N LEU A 157 -7.11 -9.02 23.20
CA LEU A 157 -5.81 -9.08 23.88
C LEU A 157 -5.64 -7.94 24.89
N PHE A 158 -5.97 -6.70 24.51
CA PHE A 158 -5.90 -5.55 25.41
C PHE A 158 -6.81 -5.71 26.64
N VAL A 159 -8.01 -6.25 26.46
CA VAL A 159 -8.94 -6.53 27.57
C VAL A 159 -8.34 -7.57 28.52
N VAL A 160 -7.78 -8.67 28.00
CA VAL A 160 -7.11 -9.70 28.82
C VAL A 160 -5.95 -9.09 29.62
N VAL A 161 -5.13 -8.26 28.98
CA VAL A 161 -4.01 -7.57 29.63
C VAL A 161 -4.50 -6.65 30.74
N ALA A 162 -5.51 -5.82 30.47
CA ALA A 162 -6.08 -4.89 31.45
C ALA A 162 -6.68 -5.61 32.66
N LEU A 163 -7.37 -6.75 32.45
CA LEU A 163 -7.95 -7.55 33.52
C LEU A 163 -6.89 -8.28 34.36
N SER A 164 -5.76 -8.67 33.75
CA SER A 164 -4.70 -9.38 34.45
C SER A 164 -3.90 -8.51 35.43
N ASN A 165 -3.86 -7.19 35.19
CA ASN A 165 -3.03 -6.21 35.90
C ASN A 165 -1.58 -6.66 36.15
N ASN A 166 -1.02 -7.48 35.25
CA ASN A 166 0.29 -8.09 35.39
C ASN A 166 1.16 -7.76 34.18
N GLY A 167 2.31 -7.12 34.43
CA GLY A 167 3.23 -6.71 33.36
C GLY A 167 3.81 -7.86 32.53
N ILE A 168 3.95 -9.06 33.12
CA ILE A 168 4.44 -10.24 32.39
C ILE A 168 3.37 -10.74 31.41
N VAL A 169 2.10 -10.78 31.85
CA VAL A 169 0.97 -11.15 30.98
C VAL A 169 0.84 -10.14 29.84
N ALA A 170 1.02 -8.85 30.12
CA ALA A 170 1.06 -7.80 29.12
C ALA A 170 2.15 -8.07 28.05
N ALA A 171 3.39 -8.31 28.48
CA ALA A 171 4.50 -8.56 27.57
C ALA A 171 4.27 -9.80 26.70
N VAL A 172 3.80 -10.91 27.30
CA VAL A 172 3.53 -12.16 26.57
C VAL A 172 2.37 -11.99 25.57
N ALA A 173 1.29 -11.32 25.98
CA ALA A 173 0.14 -11.08 25.10
C ALA A 173 0.51 -10.20 23.90
N ILE A 174 1.32 -9.17 24.11
CA ILE A 174 1.81 -8.29 23.03
C ILE A 174 2.70 -9.09 22.07
N LEU A 175 3.65 -9.88 22.58
CA LEU A 175 4.51 -10.71 21.74
C LEU A 175 3.71 -11.73 20.94
N ALA A 176 2.77 -12.42 21.57
CA ALA A 176 1.87 -13.37 20.90
C ALA A 176 1.01 -12.69 19.82
N GLY A 177 0.45 -11.51 20.13
CA GLY A 177 -0.32 -10.70 19.18
C GLY A 177 0.52 -10.24 17.98
N LEU A 178 1.77 -9.85 18.20
CA LEU A 178 2.68 -9.45 17.14
C LEU A 178 3.04 -10.63 16.23
N VAL A 179 3.41 -11.78 16.81
CA VAL A 179 3.68 -13.01 16.05
C VAL A 179 2.45 -13.45 15.25
N ALA A 180 1.26 -13.43 15.87
CA ALA A 180 0.01 -13.73 15.19
C ALA A 180 -0.26 -12.75 14.03
N THR A 181 0.01 -11.45 14.22
CA THR A 181 -0.16 -10.43 13.18
C THR A 181 0.78 -10.69 12.00
N VAL A 182 2.05 -10.98 12.26
CA VAL A 182 3.03 -11.34 11.20
C VAL A 182 2.58 -12.60 10.45
N TYR A 183 2.06 -13.59 11.17
CA TYR A 183 1.56 -14.83 10.60
C TYR A 183 0.32 -14.63 9.73
N VAL A 184 -0.60 -13.79 10.18
CA VAL A 184 -1.80 -13.37 9.43
C VAL A 184 -1.39 -12.59 8.18
N PHE A 185 -0.46 -11.65 8.31
CA PHE A 185 0.06 -10.85 7.19
C PHE A 185 0.69 -11.73 6.10
N ALA A 186 1.53 -12.69 6.48
CA ALA A 186 2.12 -13.65 5.54
C ALA A 186 1.06 -14.42 4.72
N SER A 187 -0.06 -14.74 5.36
CA SER A 187 -1.17 -15.51 4.77
C SER A 187 -2.07 -14.64 3.90
N TRP A 188 -2.13 -13.35 4.21
CA TRP A 188 -2.92 -12.35 3.49
C TRP A 188 -2.32 -11.99 2.14
N LEU A 189 -1.00 -12.01 1.99
CA LEU A 189 -0.31 -11.60 0.75
C LEU A 189 -0.78 -12.37 -0.50
N VAL A 190 -1.29 -13.59 -0.32
CA VAL A 190 -1.80 -14.45 -1.40
C VAL A 190 -3.30 -14.18 -1.68
N ALA A 191 -4.03 -13.58 -0.74
CA ALA A 191 -5.48 -13.38 -0.85
C ALA A 191 -5.90 -12.49 -2.03
N PRO A 192 -5.24 -11.36 -2.35
CA PRO A 192 -5.59 -10.56 -3.53
C PRO A 192 -5.43 -11.33 -4.84
N VAL A 193 -4.42 -12.20 -4.93
CA VAL A 193 -4.17 -13.05 -6.11
C VAL A 193 -5.30 -14.08 -6.26
N VAL A 194 -5.70 -14.73 -5.18
CA VAL A 194 -6.82 -15.68 -5.19
C VAL A 194 -8.13 -14.97 -5.54
N ALA A 195 -8.40 -13.79 -4.96
CA ALA A 195 -9.60 -13.02 -5.24
C ALA A 195 -9.71 -12.56 -6.71
N ALA A 196 -8.58 -12.37 -7.38
CA ALA A 196 -8.51 -11.99 -8.79
C ALA A 196 -8.65 -13.19 -9.74
N LEU A 197 -8.08 -14.35 -9.39
CA LEU A 197 -8.01 -15.52 -10.28
C LEU A 197 -9.15 -16.52 -10.07
N GLU A 198 -9.64 -16.65 -8.84
CA GLU A 198 -10.69 -17.61 -8.51
C GLU A 198 -12.05 -16.88 -8.44
N PRO A 199 -13.13 -17.46 -9.01
CA PRO A 199 -14.49 -16.89 -8.94
C PRO A 199 -15.12 -17.12 -7.56
N VAL A 200 -14.37 -16.85 -6.49
CA VAL A 200 -14.79 -17.06 -5.10
C VAL A 200 -15.12 -15.75 -4.40
N GLY A 201 -15.90 -15.85 -3.33
CA GLY A 201 -16.22 -14.70 -2.47
C GLY A 201 -15.05 -14.31 -1.54
N PRO A 202 -15.10 -13.13 -0.91
CA PRO A 202 -14.00 -12.59 -0.09
C PRO A 202 -13.53 -13.53 1.03
N LEU A 203 -14.46 -14.11 1.81
CA LEU A 203 -14.13 -15.05 2.89
C LEU A 203 -13.47 -16.33 2.38
N HIS A 204 -13.93 -16.84 1.24
CA HIS A 204 -13.37 -18.04 0.63
C HIS A 204 -11.96 -17.77 0.08
N ALA A 205 -11.73 -16.59 -0.50
CA ALA A 205 -10.40 -16.17 -0.94
C ALA A 205 -9.40 -16.13 0.23
N ILE A 206 -9.80 -15.62 1.40
CA ILE A 206 -8.97 -15.61 2.61
C ILE A 206 -8.67 -17.04 3.09
N ARG A 207 -9.71 -17.88 3.25
CA ARG A 207 -9.50 -19.27 3.71
C ARG A 207 -8.57 -20.04 2.78
N ARG A 208 -8.73 -19.84 1.48
CA ARG A 208 -7.88 -20.44 0.45
C ARG A 208 -6.44 -19.92 0.53
N SER A 209 -6.24 -18.61 0.72
CA SER A 209 -4.90 -18.01 0.86
C SER A 209 -4.15 -18.55 2.09
N TRP A 210 -4.87 -18.77 3.19
CA TRP A 210 -4.34 -19.41 4.39
C TRP A 210 -3.88 -20.84 4.11
N TRP A 211 -4.67 -21.62 3.38
CA TRP A 211 -4.29 -22.98 3.02
C TRP A 211 -3.07 -23.02 2.08
N LEU A 212 -3.01 -22.13 1.09
CA LEU A 212 -1.89 -22.05 0.14
C LEU A 212 -0.58 -21.57 0.78
N SER A 213 -0.66 -20.72 1.79
CA SER A 213 0.52 -20.20 2.50
C SER A 213 1.07 -21.19 3.54
N ASN A 214 0.32 -22.24 3.90
CA ASN A 214 0.76 -23.25 4.86
C ASN A 214 2.10 -23.89 4.43
N GLY A 215 3.01 -24.04 5.40
CA GLY A 215 4.35 -24.59 5.18
C GLY A 215 5.37 -23.63 4.53
N HIS A 216 4.95 -22.53 3.92
CA HIS A 216 5.83 -21.66 3.11
C HIS A 216 5.83 -20.18 3.56
N ARG A 217 5.20 -19.85 4.69
CA ARG A 217 4.99 -18.45 5.14
C ARG A 217 6.30 -17.69 5.33
N TRP A 218 7.33 -18.31 5.90
CA TRP A 218 8.65 -17.69 6.05
C TRP A 218 9.32 -17.37 4.72
N ARG A 219 9.13 -18.23 3.72
CA ARG A 219 9.64 -17.97 2.36
C ARG A 219 8.87 -16.83 1.71
N ILE A 220 7.54 -16.76 1.89
CA ILE A 220 6.72 -15.64 1.41
C ILE A 220 7.19 -14.33 2.06
N LEU A 221 7.37 -14.31 3.39
CA LEU A 221 7.88 -13.14 4.10
C LEU A 221 9.28 -12.75 3.66
N GLY A 222 10.21 -13.71 3.52
CA GLY A 222 11.56 -13.44 3.02
C GLY A 222 11.57 -12.83 1.63
N LEU A 223 10.71 -13.32 0.72
CA LEU A 223 10.53 -12.74 -0.61
C LEU A 223 9.93 -11.33 -0.55
N GLN A 224 8.94 -11.09 0.31
CA GLN A 224 8.39 -9.74 0.49
C GLN A 224 9.41 -8.76 1.06
N ILE A 225 10.21 -9.18 2.04
CA ILE A 225 11.29 -8.36 2.60
C ILE A 225 12.30 -8.02 1.50
N LEU A 226 12.70 -9.01 0.70
CA LEU A 226 13.60 -8.79 -0.44
C LEU A 226 13.02 -7.78 -1.45
N LEU A 227 11.75 -7.94 -1.82
CA LEU A 227 11.07 -7.03 -2.74
C LEU A 227 10.88 -5.63 -2.13
N ALA A 228 10.60 -5.53 -0.84
CA ALA A 228 10.49 -4.27 -0.13
C ALA A 228 11.83 -3.54 -0.09
N VAL A 229 12.93 -4.24 0.23
CA VAL A 229 14.29 -3.66 0.18
C VAL A 229 14.60 -3.17 -1.24
N LEU A 230 14.35 -3.99 -2.26
CA LEU A 230 14.57 -3.59 -3.66
C LEU A 230 13.73 -2.36 -4.02
N GLN A 231 12.45 -2.35 -3.65
CA GLN A 231 11.55 -1.22 -3.87
C GLN A 231 12.07 0.04 -3.19
N THR A 232 12.45 -0.02 -1.90
CA THR A 232 12.97 1.12 -1.15
C THR A 232 14.24 1.66 -1.82
N VAL A 233 15.19 0.81 -2.16
CA VAL A 233 16.43 1.23 -2.84
C VAL A 233 16.11 1.92 -4.17
N LEU A 234 15.27 1.31 -5.02
CA LEU A 234 14.89 1.90 -6.30
C LEU A 234 14.15 3.23 -6.13
N SER A 235 13.19 3.30 -5.19
CA SER A 235 12.45 4.52 -4.91
C SER A 235 13.37 5.64 -4.40
N THR A 236 14.29 5.36 -3.49
CA THR A 236 15.24 6.36 -2.97
C THR A 236 16.16 6.87 -4.08
N LEU A 237 16.69 5.99 -4.93
CA LEU A 237 17.53 6.39 -6.07
C LEU A 237 16.76 7.29 -7.05
N ILE A 238 15.54 6.89 -7.41
CA ILE A 238 14.68 7.66 -8.31
C ILE A 238 14.34 9.01 -7.67
N SER A 239 13.88 9.03 -6.41
CA SER A 239 13.55 10.26 -5.68
C SER A 239 14.74 11.21 -5.60
N PHE A 240 15.96 10.70 -5.37
CA PHE A 240 17.15 11.53 -5.33
C PHE A 240 17.40 12.24 -6.66
N ILE A 241 17.27 11.53 -7.79
CA ILE A 241 17.40 12.10 -9.14
C ILE A 241 16.34 13.17 -9.38
N PHE A 242 15.08 12.90 -9.03
CA PHE A 242 13.98 13.86 -9.23
C PHE A 242 14.14 15.11 -8.35
N ILE A 243 14.51 14.96 -7.08
CA ILE A 243 14.73 16.10 -6.17
C ILE A 243 15.89 16.96 -6.67
N ALA A 244 17.01 16.34 -7.06
CA ALA A 244 18.16 17.05 -7.61
C ALA A 244 17.77 17.84 -8.88
N ALA A 245 17.00 17.21 -9.77
CA ALA A 245 16.50 17.87 -10.98
C ALA A 245 15.55 19.03 -10.66
N PHE A 246 14.58 18.82 -9.76
CA PHE A 246 13.58 19.85 -9.38
C PHE A 246 14.20 21.07 -8.68
N ILE A 247 15.17 20.86 -7.79
CA ILE A 247 15.86 21.96 -7.09
C ILE A 247 16.70 22.79 -8.07
N SER A 248 17.25 22.16 -9.10
CA SER A 248 18.06 22.84 -10.11
C SER A 248 17.25 23.69 -11.09
N ASP A 249 15.93 23.45 -11.22
CA ASP A 249 15.07 24.17 -12.17
C ASP A 249 14.55 25.50 -11.58
N VAL A 250 14.88 26.59 -12.26
CA VAL A 250 14.47 27.96 -11.90
C VAL A 250 12.95 28.11 -11.91
N THR A 251 12.26 27.48 -12.85
CA THR A 251 10.79 27.57 -13.01
C THR A 251 10.07 26.99 -11.80
N VAL A 252 10.54 25.83 -11.33
CA VAL A 252 10.01 25.17 -10.14
C VAL A 252 10.20 26.03 -8.91
N ARG A 253 11.39 26.63 -8.74
CA ARG A 253 11.67 27.53 -7.61
C ARG A 253 10.74 28.75 -7.60
N LEU A 254 10.46 29.32 -8.76
CA LEU A 254 9.54 30.46 -8.90
C LEU A 254 8.09 30.07 -8.59
N VAL A 255 7.62 28.91 -9.08
CA VAL A 255 6.27 28.41 -8.77
C VAL A 255 6.13 28.10 -7.28
N LEU A 256 7.12 27.44 -6.67
CA LEU A 256 7.12 27.16 -5.24
C LEU A 256 7.13 28.45 -4.41
N GLN A 257 7.92 29.46 -4.80
CA GLN A 257 7.91 30.77 -4.15
C GLN A 257 6.55 31.47 -4.28
N GLN A 258 5.90 31.37 -5.43
CA GLN A 258 4.55 31.93 -5.59
C GLN A 258 3.51 31.19 -4.75
N VAL A 259 3.56 29.86 -4.68
CA VAL A 259 2.67 29.07 -3.82
C VAL A 259 2.88 29.43 -2.35
N VAL A 260 4.13 29.52 -1.89
CA VAL A 260 4.44 29.94 -0.51
C VAL A 260 3.94 31.35 -0.23
N ASN A 261 4.17 32.30 -1.15
CA ASN A 261 3.70 33.67 -0.98
C ASN A 261 2.16 33.77 -0.94
N VAL A 262 1.45 32.96 -1.73
CA VAL A 262 -0.02 32.90 -1.72
C VAL A 262 -0.55 32.29 -0.42
N ILE A 263 0.15 31.31 0.16
CA ILE A 263 -0.21 30.72 1.46
C ILE A 263 0.12 31.67 2.62
N ALA A 264 1.11 32.56 2.46
CA ALA A 264 1.54 33.50 3.48
C ALA A 264 0.71 34.80 3.55
N THR A 265 -0.14 35.07 2.55
CA THR A 265 -1.17 36.13 2.56
C THR A 265 -2.50 35.63 3.06
#